data_AF-A0A3P1VVJ5-F1
#
_entry.id   AF-A0A3P1VVJ5-F1
#
_cell.length_a   1.000
_cell.length_b   1.000
_cell.length_c   1.000
_cell.angle_alpha   90.00
_cell.angle_beta   90.00
_cell.angle_gamma   90.00
#
_symmetry.space_group_name_H-M   'P 1'
#
loop_
_entity.id
_entity.type
_entity.pdbx_description
1 polymer ?
#
loop_
_entity_poly.entity_id
_entity_poly.type
_entity_poly.pdbx_seq_one_letter_code
_entity_poly.pdbx_strand_id
1 'polypeptide(L)'
;MGSLEKINNKIHKLKYNISLFKSRKKAQEKSESKKKRIERARKLLRLGILFEMTSTDIYSIELIIGYLLELKEKKIYEIGALKYYGNKLLTENSIEKHDQKEVIFLDTKEKKKRNHKLISLGALFEITLTDNFYIAVLISYLENLHSLKEKDFIFYQENGENYLKNRRRKNGE
;
A
#
# COMPACT_ATOMS: atom_id res chain seq x y z
N MET A 1 -34.87 -48.22 27.64
CA MET A 1 -34.84 -46.74 27.64
C MET A 1 -33.42 -46.14 27.68
N GLY A 2 -32.43 -46.72 28.38
CA GLY A 2 -31.07 -46.13 28.51
C GLY A 2 -30.17 -46.09 27.26
N SER A 3 -30.54 -46.71 26.13
CA SER A 3 -29.76 -46.67 24.88
C SER A 3 -30.05 -45.41 24.05
N LEU A 4 -31.33 -45.04 23.92
CA LEU A 4 -31.79 -43.83 23.21
C LEU A 4 -31.28 -42.54 23.87
N GLU A 5 -31.27 -42.49 25.20
CA GLU A 5 -30.76 -41.34 25.95
C GLU A 5 -29.25 -41.15 25.79
N LYS A 6 -28.49 -42.26 25.77
CA LYS A 6 -27.05 -42.24 25.44
C LYS A 6 -26.79 -41.74 24.02
N ILE A 7 -27.64 -42.11 23.06
CA ILE A 7 -27.54 -41.65 21.66
C ILE A 7 -27.86 -40.15 21.58
N ASN A 8 -28.93 -39.68 22.23
CA ASN A 8 -29.29 -38.26 22.28
C ASN A 8 -28.19 -37.39 22.91
N ASN A 9 -27.58 -37.87 24.00
CA ASN A 9 -26.44 -37.19 24.63
C ASN A 9 -25.22 -37.13 23.70
N LYS A 10 -24.95 -38.18 22.92
CA LYS A 10 -23.91 -38.14 21.86
C LYS A 10 -24.25 -37.13 20.78
N ILE A 11 -25.49 -37.09 20.29
CA ILE A 11 -25.94 -36.12 19.29
C ILE A 11 -25.79 -34.69 19.81
N HIS A 12 -26.19 -34.41 21.05
CA HIS A 12 -26.05 -33.09 21.66
C HIS A 12 -24.58 -32.67 21.76
N LYS A 13 -23.69 -33.56 22.24
CA LYS A 13 -22.23 -33.32 22.28
C LYS A 13 -21.67 -33.05 20.89
N LEU A 14 -22.09 -33.80 19.87
CA LEU A 14 -21.66 -33.57 18.48
C LEU A 14 -22.13 -32.21 17.96
N LYS A 15 -23.40 -31.82 18.18
CA LYS A 15 -23.92 -30.50 17.80
C LYS A 15 -23.13 -29.36 18.48
N TYR A 16 -22.85 -29.51 19.77
CA TYR A 16 -22.02 -28.57 20.52
C TYR A 16 -20.60 -28.46 19.94
N ASN A 17 -19.94 -29.60 19.70
CA ASN A 17 -18.60 -29.63 19.11
C ASN A 17 -18.58 -28.99 17.71
N ILE A 18 -19.58 -29.26 16.86
CA ILE A 18 -19.71 -28.62 15.54
C ILE A 18 -19.83 -27.09 15.70
N SER A 19 -20.64 -26.60 16.63
CA SER A 19 -20.78 -25.17 16.91
C SER A 19 -19.45 -24.56 17.36
N LEU A 20 -18.73 -25.23 18.27
CA LEU A 20 -17.42 -24.81 18.75
C LEU A 20 -16.39 -24.74 17.62
N PHE A 21 -16.35 -25.76 16.74
CA PHE A 21 -15.47 -25.76 15.57
C PHE A 21 -15.80 -24.63 14.59
N LYS A 22 -17.08 -24.36 14.32
CA LYS A 22 -17.51 -23.23 13.49
C LYS A 22 -17.06 -21.89 14.08
N SER A 23 -17.20 -21.71 15.39
CA SER A 23 -16.76 -20.51 16.09
C SER A 23 -15.24 -20.32 16.00
N ARG A 24 -14.48 -21.38 16.25
CA ARG A 24 -13.01 -21.36 16.12
C ARG A 24 -12.56 -21.03 14.70
N LYS A 25 -13.19 -21.61 13.67
CA LYS A 25 -12.90 -21.29 12.27
C LYS A 25 -13.12 -19.81 11.96
N LYS A 26 -14.26 -19.24 12.38
CA LYS A 26 -14.54 -17.80 12.23
C LYS A 26 -13.50 -16.92 12.95
N ALA A 27 -13.08 -17.30 14.15
CA ALA A 27 -12.05 -16.57 14.88
C ALA A 27 -10.68 -16.61 14.17
N GLN A 28 -10.33 -17.77 13.60
CA GLN A 28 -9.13 -17.94 12.80
C GLN A 28 -9.16 -17.08 11.53
N GLU A 29 -10.26 -17.10 10.77
CA GLU A 29 -10.46 -16.27 9.57
C GLU A 29 -10.35 -14.77 9.88
N LYS A 30 -10.92 -14.33 11.01
CA LYS A 30 -10.78 -12.95 11.52
C LYS A 30 -9.35 -12.60 11.88
N SER A 31 -8.61 -13.54 12.47
CA SER A 31 -7.20 -13.34 12.83
C SER A 31 -6.32 -13.22 11.58
N GLU A 32 -6.52 -14.11 10.60
CA GLU A 32 -5.78 -14.11 9.33
C GLU A 32 -6.06 -12.84 8.51
N SER A 33 -7.32 -12.44 8.38
CA SER A 33 -7.68 -11.18 7.70
C SER A 33 -7.08 -9.95 8.41
N LYS A 34 -7.08 -9.93 9.75
CA LYS A 34 -6.41 -8.87 10.52
C LYS A 34 -4.90 -8.82 10.25
N LYS A 35 -4.22 -9.97 10.19
CA LYS A 35 -2.78 -10.05 9.85
C LYS A 35 -2.51 -9.49 8.46
N LYS A 36 -3.25 -9.94 7.44
CA LYS A 36 -3.14 -9.43 6.06
C LYS A 36 -3.33 -7.92 5.97
N ARG A 37 -4.32 -7.38 6.68
CA ARG A 37 -4.57 -5.92 6.72
C ARG A 37 -3.41 -5.14 7.33
N ILE A 38 -2.82 -5.65 8.42
CA ILE A 38 -1.67 -5.02 9.08
C ILE A 38 -0.44 -5.06 8.19
N GLU A 39 -0.19 -6.20 7.55
CA GLU A 39 0.92 -6.38 6.61
C GLU A 39 0.80 -5.43 5.41
N ARG A 40 -0.39 -5.34 4.81
CA ARG A 40 -0.67 -4.37 3.75
C ARG A 40 -0.45 -2.94 4.22
N ALA A 41 -0.96 -2.56 5.39
CA ALA A 41 -0.77 -1.21 5.93
C ALA A 41 0.72 -0.88 6.14
N ARG A 42 1.54 -1.84 6.59
CA ARG A 42 3.00 -1.66 6.72
C ARG A 42 3.68 -1.50 5.36
N LYS A 43 3.31 -2.32 4.37
CA LYS A 43 3.80 -2.18 2.98
C LYS A 43 3.47 -0.79 2.43
N LEU A 44 2.21 -0.37 2.55
CA LEU A 44 1.74 0.93 2.09
C LEU A 44 2.42 2.10 2.80
N LEU A 45 2.63 2.00 4.12
CA LEU A 45 3.38 3.00 4.87
C LEU A 45 4.80 3.14 4.31
N ARG A 46 5.49 2.02 4.09
CA ARG A 46 6.85 2.01 3.53
C ARG A 46 6.92 2.66 2.16
N LEU A 47 5.94 2.39 1.31
CA LEU A 47 5.83 3.04 -0.01
C LEU A 47 5.48 4.52 0.10
N GLY A 48 4.60 4.88 1.04
CA GLY A 48 4.23 6.26 1.34
C GLY A 48 5.42 7.13 1.75
N ILE A 49 6.32 6.58 2.58
CA ILE A 49 7.54 7.26 3.02
C ILE A 49 8.42 7.67 1.83
N LEU A 50 8.37 6.96 0.70
CA LEU A 50 9.14 7.36 -0.49
C LEU A 50 8.73 8.74 -1.01
N PHE A 51 7.44 9.09 -0.92
CA PHE A 51 6.96 10.42 -1.30
C PHE A 51 7.50 11.51 -0.38
N GLU A 52 7.53 11.24 0.93
CA GLU A 52 8.06 12.19 1.92
C GLU A 52 9.57 12.35 1.79
N MET A 53 10.30 11.24 1.61
CA MET A 53 11.76 11.26 1.39
C MET A 53 12.16 12.07 0.16
N THR A 54 11.35 12.03 -0.88
CA THR A 54 11.57 12.76 -2.14
C THR A 54 10.85 14.11 -2.15
N SER A 55 10.11 14.49 -1.10
CA SER A 55 9.27 15.71 -1.09
C SER A 55 8.28 15.82 -2.26
N THR A 56 7.84 14.69 -2.80
CA THR A 56 6.90 14.62 -3.92
C THR A 56 5.44 14.54 -3.47
N ASP A 57 5.18 14.51 -2.17
CA ASP A 57 3.84 14.58 -1.60
C ASP A 57 3.19 15.98 -1.72
N ILE A 58 3.94 16.97 -2.22
CA ILE A 58 3.45 18.31 -2.56
C ILE A 58 2.60 18.32 -3.84
N TYR A 59 2.76 17.32 -4.69
CA TYR A 59 2.11 17.25 -6.00
C TYR A 59 0.68 16.71 -5.89
N SER A 60 -0.16 17.06 -6.89
CA SER A 60 -1.53 16.54 -6.99
C SER A 60 -1.53 15.02 -7.15
N ILE A 61 -2.60 14.38 -6.65
CA ILE A 61 -2.79 12.93 -6.77
C ILE A 61 -2.87 12.53 -8.24
N GLU A 62 -3.54 13.34 -9.05
CA GLU A 62 -3.67 13.16 -10.50
C GLU A 62 -2.30 13.12 -11.17
N LEU A 63 -1.45 14.12 -10.93
CA LEU A 63 -0.11 14.15 -11.50
C LEU A 63 0.70 12.92 -11.08
N ILE A 64 0.71 12.60 -9.79
CA ILE A 64 1.42 11.42 -9.26
C ILE A 64 0.93 10.15 -9.94
N ILE A 65 -0.38 9.95 -10.06
CA ILE A 65 -0.96 8.78 -10.71
C ILE A 65 -0.54 8.71 -12.18
N GLY A 66 -0.68 9.82 -12.93
CA GLY A 66 -0.30 9.85 -14.34
C GLY A 66 1.18 9.55 -14.56
N TYR A 67 2.03 10.10 -13.70
CA TYR A 67 3.46 9.82 -13.72
C TYR A 67 3.76 8.35 -13.38
N LEU A 68 3.18 7.80 -12.31
CA LEU A 68 3.36 6.38 -11.97
C LEU A 68 2.89 5.44 -13.08
N LEU A 69 1.81 5.77 -13.80
CA LEU A 69 1.34 4.93 -14.90
C LEU A 69 2.39 4.76 -16.00
N GLU A 70 3.16 5.81 -16.30
CA GLU A 70 4.23 5.82 -17.30
C GLU A 70 5.42 4.92 -16.91
N LEU A 71 5.63 4.66 -15.61
CA LEU A 71 6.72 3.79 -15.15
C LEU A 71 6.67 2.40 -15.79
N LYS A 72 5.47 1.90 -16.09
CA LYS A 72 5.27 0.57 -16.69
C LYS A 72 5.73 0.48 -18.14
N GLU A 73 5.80 1.62 -18.81
CA GLU A 73 6.21 1.72 -20.22
C GLU A 73 7.73 1.93 -20.37
N LYS A 74 8.45 2.09 -19.25
CA LYS A 74 9.90 2.31 -19.25
C LYS A 74 10.66 1.08 -19.73
N LYS A 75 11.68 1.32 -20.57
CA LYS A 75 12.55 0.26 -21.10
C LYS A 75 13.45 -0.29 -19.99
N ILE A 76 13.91 -1.54 -20.17
CA ILE A 76 14.75 -2.24 -19.19
C ILE A 76 15.99 -1.44 -18.79
N TYR A 77 16.65 -0.76 -19.75
CA TYR A 77 17.82 0.06 -19.44
C TYR A 77 17.48 1.30 -18.59
N GLU A 78 16.32 1.91 -18.81
CA GLU A 78 15.83 3.04 -17.98
C GLU A 78 15.55 2.55 -16.56
N ILE A 79 14.89 1.40 -16.41
CA ILE A 79 14.68 0.74 -15.11
C ILE A 79 16.02 0.43 -14.41
N GLY A 80 17.02 -0.02 -15.17
CA GLY A 80 18.38 -0.27 -14.66
C GLY A 80 19.04 0.99 -14.11
N ALA A 81 18.95 2.11 -14.84
CA ALA A 81 19.47 3.40 -14.40
C ALA A 81 18.75 3.89 -13.13
N LEU A 82 17.41 3.84 -13.10
CA LEU A 82 16.61 4.21 -11.92
C LEU A 82 17.00 3.37 -10.70
N LYS A 83 17.20 2.06 -10.87
CA LYS A 83 17.63 1.18 -9.78
C LYS A 83 18.99 1.56 -9.23
N TYR A 84 19.94 1.91 -10.09
CA TYR A 84 21.28 2.36 -9.68
C TYR A 84 21.20 3.64 -8.83
N TYR A 85 20.53 4.68 -9.32
CA TYR A 85 20.40 5.95 -8.61
C TYR A 85 19.59 5.81 -7.32
N GLY A 86 18.52 5.02 -7.33
CA GLY A 86 17.73 4.77 -6.13
C GLY A 86 18.48 4.04 -5.04
N ASN A 87 19.38 3.10 -5.39
CA ASN A 87 20.25 2.46 -4.41
C ASN A 87 21.19 3.48 -3.75
N LYS A 88 21.67 4.48 -4.51
CA LYS A 88 22.49 5.55 -3.95
C LYS A 88 21.70 6.37 -2.92
N LEU A 89 20.49 6.83 -3.28
CA LEU A 89 19.59 7.55 -2.37
C LEU A 89 19.32 6.76 -1.07
N LEU A 90 19.01 5.48 -1.20
CA LEU A 90 18.70 4.61 -0.05
C LEU A 90 19.93 4.28 0.81
N THR A 91 21.13 4.33 0.24
CA THR A 91 22.39 4.14 0.99
C THR A 91 22.67 5.37 1.86
N GLU A 92 22.46 6.56 1.31
CA GLU A 92 22.64 7.84 2.01
C GLU A 92 21.60 8.00 3.14
N ASN A 93 20.34 7.68 2.86
CA ASN A 93 19.26 7.72 3.85
C ASN A 93 18.27 6.58 3.64
N SER A 94 18.39 5.51 4.43
CA SER A 94 17.43 4.40 4.39
C SER A 94 16.04 4.85 4.87
N ILE A 95 14.99 4.20 4.39
CA ILE A 95 13.59 4.44 4.78
C ILE A 95 13.42 4.40 6.30
N GLU A 96 14.03 3.43 6.97
CA GLU A 96 13.89 3.22 8.41
C GLU A 96 14.54 4.36 9.21
N LYS A 97 15.70 4.85 8.77
CA LYS A 97 16.36 6.03 9.36
C LYS A 97 15.56 7.31 9.15
N HIS A 98 14.96 7.49 7.98
CA HIS A 98 14.11 8.65 7.69
C HIS A 98 12.86 8.63 8.58
N ASP A 99 12.12 7.51 8.61
CA ASP A 99 10.91 7.35 9.43
C ASP A 99 11.18 7.63 10.92
N GLN A 100 12.30 7.09 11.45
CA GLN A 100 12.71 7.35 12.83
C GLN A 100 12.95 8.84 13.12
N LYS A 101 13.58 9.57 12.19
CA LYS A 101 13.83 11.02 12.34
C LYS A 101 12.54 11.81 12.31
N GLU A 102 11.66 11.53 11.35
CA GLU A 102 10.41 12.27 11.18
C GLU A 102 9.44 12.07 12.35
N VAL A 103 9.48 10.91 13.01
CA VAL A 103 8.54 10.58 14.10
C VAL A 103 9.08 10.88 15.50
N ILE A 104 10.35 11.27 15.66
CA ILE A 104 11.00 11.39 16.97
C ILE A 104 10.34 12.45 17.86
N PHE A 105 9.91 13.57 17.27
CA PHE A 105 9.30 14.70 17.97
C PHE A 105 7.78 14.71 17.92
N LEU A 106 7.16 13.73 17.25
CA LEU A 106 5.71 13.67 17.08
C LEU A 106 5.02 12.98 18.26
N ASP A 107 3.87 13.49 18.64
CA ASP A 107 2.97 12.82 19.57
C ASP A 107 2.23 11.63 18.91
N THR A 108 1.43 10.90 19.70
CA THR A 108 0.68 9.74 19.20
C THR A 108 -0.37 10.09 18.14
N LYS A 109 -1.04 11.25 18.26
CA LYS A 109 -2.06 11.70 17.30
C LYS A 109 -1.41 12.15 15.99
N GLU A 110 -0.30 12.86 16.06
CA GLU A 110 0.50 13.31 14.93
C GLU A 110 1.08 12.13 14.15
N LYS A 111 1.68 11.15 14.85
CA LYS A 111 2.15 9.90 14.23
C LYS A 111 1.02 9.18 13.49
N LYS A 112 -0.17 9.10 14.09
CA LYS A 112 -1.33 8.47 13.47
C LYS A 112 -1.78 9.22 12.22
N LYS A 113 -1.80 10.56 12.26
CA LYS A 113 -2.17 11.42 11.12
C LYS A 113 -1.16 11.28 9.98
N ARG A 114 0.14 11.36 10.28
CA ARG A 114 1.22 11.13 9.31
C ARG A 114 1.11 9.76 8.67
N ASN A 115 1.01 8.70 9.47
CA ASN A 115 0.91 7.34 8.95
C ASN A 115 -0.34 7.15 8.09
N HIS A 116 -1.47 7.77 8.44
CA HIS A 116 -2.67 7.72 7.61
C HIS A 116 -2.46 8.39 6.25
N LYS A 117 -1.85 9.59 6.22
CA LYS A 117 -1.48 10.28 4.98
C LYS A 117 -0.54 9.42 4.12
N LEU A 118 0.53 8.91 4.71
CA LEU A 118 1.54 8.10 4.00
C LEU A 118 0.96 6.78 3.48
N ILE A 119 0.09 6.10 4.24
CA ILE A 119 -0.61 4.90 3.75
C ILE A 119 -1.47 5.22 2.52
N SER A 120 -2.15 6.37 2.52
CA SER A 120 -2.96 6.80 1.37
C SER A 120 -2.09 7.11 0.14
N LEU A 121 -0.92 7.75 0.33
CA LEU A 121 0.04 7.98 -0.76
C LEU A 121 0.63 6.66 -1.27
N GLY A 122 1.03 5.75 -0.37
CA GLY A 122 1.52 4.43 -0.75
C GLY A 122 0.51 3.62 -1.55
N ALA A 123 -0.80 3.82 -1.30
CA ALA A 123 -1.85 3.16 -2.05
C ALA A 123 -1.91 3.57 -3.53
N LEU A 124 -1.31 4.71 -3.91
CA LEU A 124 -1.20 5.14 -5.31
C LEU A 124 -0.37 4.15 -6.13
N PHE A 125 0.66 3.55 -5.54
CA PHE A 125 1.43 2.48 -6.20
C PHE A 125 0.58 1.23 -6.47
N GLU A 126 -0.22 0.79 -5.48
CA GLU A 126 -1.12 -0.37 -5.67
C GLU A 126 -2.21 -0.07 -6.72
N ILE A 127 -2.80 1.12 -6.69
CA ILE A 127 -3.83 1.55 -7.64
C ILE A 127 -3.28 1.56 -9.08
N THR A 128 -2.04 2.03 -9.27
CA THR A 128 -1.38 2.10 -10.58
C THR A 128 -0.68 0.81 -10.99
N LEU A 129 -0.66 -0.22 -10.12
CA LEU A 129 0.04 -1.50 -10.29
C LEU A 129 1.56 -1.36 -10.43
N THR A 130 2.13 -0.41 -9.72
CA THR A 130 3.58 -0.11 -9.70
C THR A 130 4.26 -0.56 -8.41
N ASP A 131 3.50 -1.07 -7.44
CA ASP A 131 4.00 -1.56 -6.15
C ASP A 131 4.87 -2.83 -6.23
N ASN A 132 5.00 -3.42 -7.43
CA ASN A 132 5.83 -4.58 -7.71
C ASN A 132 7.25 -4.21 -8.17
N PHE A 133 7.51 -2.95 -8.50
CA PHE A 133 8.86 -2.51 -8.83
C PHE A 133 9.76 -2.47 -7.58
N TYR A 134 11.08 -2.61 -7.79
CA TYR A 134 12.03 -2.48 -6.71
C TYR A 134 11.93 -1.08 -6.07
N ILE A 135 12.00 -1.01 -4.73
CA ILE A 135 11.95 0.26 -3.98
C ILE A 135 12.95 1.30 -4.52
N ALA A 136 14.16 0.87 -4.90
CA ALA A 136 15.17 1.73 -5.52
C ALA A 136 14.67 2.37 -6.83
N VAL A 137 13.97 1.61 -7.68
CA VAL A 137 13.36 2.17 -8.89
C VAL A 137 12.31 3.20 -8.52
N LEU A 138 11.44 2.89 -7.55
CA LEU A 138 10.35 3.77 -7.15
C LEU A 138 10.84 5.11 -6.58
N ILE A 139 11.80 5.09 -5.66
CA ILE A 139 12.31 6.31 -5.03
C ILE A 139 13.03 7.20 -6.05
N SER A 140 13.86 6.64 -6.93
CA SER A 140 14.53 7.42 -7.96
C SER A 140 13.56 7.92 -9.02
N TYR A 141 12.50 7.17 -9.31
CA TYR A 141 11.48 7.61 -10.25
C TYR A 141 10.72 8.81 -9.67
N LEU A 142 10.26 8.72 -8.41
CA LEU A 142 9.64 9.85 -7.73
C LEU A 142 10.54 11.08 -7.72
N GLU A 143 11.83 10.95 -7.37
CA GLU A 143 12.77 12.08 -7.37
C GLU A 143 12.80 12.82 -8.72
N ASN A 144 12.72 12.07 -9.83
CA ASN A 144 12.72 12.65 -11.18
C ASN A 144 11.46 13.47 -11.51
N LEU A 145 10.37 13.34 -10.72
CA LEU A 145 9.16 14.14 -10.87
C LEU A 145 9.47 15.65 -10.75
N HIS A 146 10.44 16.04 -9.91
CA HIS A 146 10.89 17.43 -9.77
C HIS A 146 11.55 18.01 -11.02
N SER A 147 12.03 17.15 -11.92
CA SER A 147 12.74 17.56 -13.14
C SER A 147 11.83 17.64 -14.37
N LEU A 148 10.53 17.43 -14.20
CA LEU A 148 9.57 17.50 -15.31
C LEU A 148 9.46 18.92 -15.87
N LYS A 149 9.29 19.01 -17.20
CA LYS A 149 8.97 20.28 -17.85
C LYS A 149 7.48 20.53 -17.79
N GLU A 150 7.06 21.78 -17.92
CA GLU A 150 5.64 22.18 -17.84
C GLU A 150 4.72 21.37 -18.76
N LYS A 151 5.17 21.07 -20.00
CA LYS A 151 4.42 20.22 -20.93
C LYS A 151 4.20 18.79 -20.40
N ASP A 152 5.23 18.21 -19.80
CA ASP A 152 5.16 16.86 -19.24
C ASP A 152 4.25 16.85 -17.99
N PHE A 153 4.33 17.90 -17.17
CA PHE A 153 3.42 18.12 -16.03
C PHE A 153 1.95 18.07 -16.46
N ILE A 154 1.57 18.85 -17.49
CA ILE A 154 0.19 18.87 -18.00
C ILE A 154 -0.22 17.49 -18.52
N PHE A 155 0.65 16.85 -19.32
CA PHE A 155 0.38 15.53 -19.86
C PHE A 155 0.11 14.48 -18.76
N TYR A 156 0.96 14.41 -17.73
CA TYR A 156 0.76 13.46 -16.65
C TYR A 156 -0.46 13.80 -15.79
N GLN A 157 -0.73 15.09 -15.53
CA GLN A 157 -1.95 15.54 -14.84
C GLN A 157 -3.21 15.05 -15.58
N GLU A 158 -3.31 15.29 -16.88
CA GLU A 158 -4.46 14.87 -17.71
C GLU A 158 -4.61 13.34 -17.73
N ASN A 159 -3.50 12.61 -17.85
CA ASN A 159 -3.53 11.15 -17.79
C ASN A 159 -4.04 10.61 -16.45
N GLY A 160 -3.62 11.24 -15.35
CA GLY A 160 -4.11 10.90 -14.01
C GLY A 160 -5.60 11.16 -13.83
N GLU A 161 -6.08 12.32 -14.30
CA GLU A 161 -7.51 12.65 -14.29
C GLU A 161 -8.34 11.65 -15.10
N ASN A 162 -7.89 11.32 -16.31
CA ASN A 162 -8.55 10.36 -17.17
C ASN A 162 -8.59 8.96 -16.54
N TYR A 163 -7.48 8.55 -15.93
CA TYR A 163 -7.41 7.29 -15.19
C TYR A 163 -8.44 7.25 -14.06
N LEU A 164 -8.51 8.30 -13.23
CA LEU A 164 -9.45 8.37 -12.11
C LEU A 164 -10.91 8.42 -12.58
N LYS A 165 -11.22 9.21 -13.61
CA LYS A 165 -12.55 9.28 -14.25
C LYS A 165 -13.01 7.89 -14.73
N ASN A 166 -12.13 7.16 -15.42
CA ASN A 166 -12.43 5.82 -15.90
C ASN A 166 -12.60 4.80 -14.77
N ARG A 167 -11.83 4.95 -13.69
CA ARG A 167 -11.93 4.08 -12.51
C ARG A 167 -13.26 4.28 -11.77
N ARG A 168 -13.73 5.52 -11.60
CA ARG A 168 -15.04 5.83 -10.99
C ARG A 168 -16.19 5.21 -11.79
N ARG A 169 -16.19 5.44 -13.11
CA ARG A 169 -17.16 4.83 -14.03
C ARG A 169 -17.22 3.30 -13.93
N LYS A 170 -16.07 2.63 -13.82
CA LYS A 170 -16.01 1.16 -13.64
C LYS A 170 -16.58 0.68 -12.30
N ASN A 171 -16.53 1.52 -11.27
CA ASN A 171 -17.03 1.20 -9.94
C ASN A 171 -18.50 1.60 -9.74
N GLY A 172 -19.15 2.18 -10.77
CA GLY A 172 -20.54 2.65 -10.67
C GLY A 172 -20.70 3.98 -9.93
N GLU A 173 -19.62 4.77 -9.81
CA GLU A 173 -19.59 6.15 -9.31
C GLU A 173 -19.56 7.15 -10.47
#